data_AF-A0A151JEJ5-F1
#
_entry.id   AF-A0A151JEJ5-F1
#
_cell.length_a   1.000
_cell.length_b   1.000
_cell.length_c   1.000
_cell.angle_alpha   90.00
_cell.angle_beta   90.00
_cell.angle_gamma   90.00
#
_symmetry.space_group_name_H-M   'P 1'
#
loop_
_entity.id
_entity.type
_entity.pdbx_description
1 polymer ?
#
loop_
_entity_poly.entity_id
_entity_poly.type
_entity_poly.pdbx_seq_one_letter_code
_entity_poly.pdbx_strand_id
1 'polypeptide(L)' 'MQNAGKRLGLDETFSGQSGRIGAVEQLRTQGMKIKEIQDFGRWLSPAMPYQYAGRQGMAQQEMRKFKIIKPWD' A
#
# COMPACT_ATOMS: atom_id res chain seq x y z
N MET A 1 16.86 -4.52 3.82
CA MET A 1 16.06 -5.08 2.69
C MET A 1 16.70 -4.88 1.32
N GLN A 2 17.44 -3.78 1.05
CA GLN A 2 18.01 -3.50 -0.28
C GLN A 2 18.91 -4.61 -0.88
N ASN A 3 19.60 -5.40 -0.04
CA ASN A 3 20.45 -6.51 -0.51
C ASN A 3 19.69 -7.83 -0.77
N ALA A 4 18.36 -7.88 -0.57
CA ALA A 4 17.59 -9.11 -0.78
C ALA A 4 17.59 -9.53 -2.26
N GLY A 5 17.45 -8.58 -3.20
CA GLY A 5 17.50 -8.86 -4.64
C GLY A 5 18.84 -9.45 -5.06
N LYS A 6 19.93 -8.81 -4.65
CA LYS A 6 21.31 -9.32 -4.87
C LYS A 6 21.53 -10.71 -4.27
N ARG A 7 20.98 -10.99 -3.08
CA ARG A 7 21.07 -12.31 -2.43
C ARG A 7 20.24 -13.39 -3.13
N LEU A 8 19.17 -13.00 -3.80
CA LEU A 8 18.30 -13.89 -4.56
C LEU A 8 18.72 -14.01 -6.05
N GLY A 9 19.79 -13.33 -6.47
CA GLY A 9 20.21 -13.28 -7.87
C GLY A 9 19.24 -12.55 -8.80
N LEU A 10 18.36 -11.72 -8.23
CA LEU A 10 17.41 -10.90 -8.98
C LEU A 10 18.01 -9.53 -9.26
N ASP A 11 17.82 -9.02 -10.47
CA ASP A 11 18.20 -7.66 -10.86
C ASP A 11 17.24 -6.59 -10.31
N GLU A 12 16.21 -7.02 -9.58
CA GLU A 12 15.24 -6.13 -8.96
C GLU A 12 15.69 -5.59 -7.59
N THR A 13 15.43 -4.30 -7.38
CA THR A 13 15.71 -3.63 -6.10
C THR A 13 14.52 -3.75 -5.17
N PHE A 14 14.67 -4.53 -4.10
CA PHE A 14 13.66 -4.62 -3.05
C PHE A 14 13.81 -3.47 -2.05
N SER A 15 12.74 -2.69 -1.89
CA SER A 15 12.60 -1.67 -0.85
C SER A 15 11.79 -2.17 0.34
N GLY A 16 11.77 -1.43 1.44
CA GLY A 16 10.86 -1.73 2.57
C GLY A 16 9.38 -1.73 2.19
N GLN A 17 9.01 -1.04 1.10
CA GLN A 17 7.64 -1.02 0.58
C GLN A 17 7.33 -2.22 -0.31
N SER A 18 8.35 -2.83 -0.93
CA SER A 18 8.18 -3.96 -1.85
C SER A 18 7.49 -5.15 -1.16
N GLY A 19 7.81 -5.43 0.11
CA GLY A 19 7.13 -6.47 0.89
C GLY A 19 5.65 -6.16 1.14
N ARG A 20 5.29 -4.89 1.34
CA ARG A 20 3.89 -4.48 1.52
C ARG A 20 3.10 -4.58 0.22
N ILE A 21 3.72 -4.22 -0.90
CA ILE A 21 3.12 -4.37 -2.24
C ILE A 21 2.84 -5.85 -2.51
N GLY A 22 3.83 -6.73 -2.30
CA GLY A 22 3.65 -8.17 -2.47
C GLY A 22 2.58 -8.76 -1.56
N ALA A 23 2.55 -8.34 -0.29
CA ALA A 23 1.53 -8.81 0.66
C ALA A 23 0.10 -8.38 0.24
N VAL A 24 -0.09 -7.14 -0.19
CA VAL A 24 -1.41 -6.67 -0.69
C VAL A 24 -1.84 -7.48 -1.91
N GLU A 25 -0.94 -7.70 -2.87
CA GLU A 25 -1.27 -8.43 -4.09
C GLU A 25 -1.59 -9.90 -3.80
N GLN A 26 -0.86 -10.53 -2.88
CA GLN A 26 -1.13 -11.90 -2.44
C GLN A 26 -2.51 -12.00 -1.77
N LEU A 27 -2.83 -11.12 -0.83
CA LEU A 27 -4.13 -11.12 -0.14
C LEU A 27 -5.29 -10.85 -1.11
N ARG A 28 -5.08 -9.96 -2.08
CA ARG A 28 -6.06 -9.68 -3.14
C ARG A 28 -6.28 -10.89 -4.04
N THR A 29 -5.22 -11.63 -4.37
CA THR A 29 -5.29 -12.88 -5.15
C THR A 29 -6.05 -13.98 -4.39
N GLN A 30 -6.00 -13.96 -3.06
CA GLN A 30 -6.83 -14.83 -2.20
C GLN A 30 -8.30 -14.38 -2.12
N GLY A 31 -8.70 -13.34 -2.86
CA GLY A 31 -10.07 -12.82 -2.92
C GLY A 31 -10.42 -11.82 -1.81
N MET A 32 -9.44 -11.44 -0.98
CA MET A 32 -9.67 -10.51 0.12
C MET A 32 -9.96 -9.09 -0.40
N LYS A 33 -10.98 -8.43 0.16
CA LYS A 33 -11.36 -7.07 -0.21
C LYS A 33 -10.40 -6.07 0.42
N ILE A 34 -10.23 -4.91 -0.23
CA ILE A 34 -9.32 -3.84 0.24
C ILE A 34 -9.56 -3.44 1.70
N LYS A 35 -10.81 -3.46 2.18
CA LYS A 35 -11.15 -3.15 3.58
C LYS A 35 -10.62 -4.20 4.56
N GLU A 36 -10.73 -5.48 4.20
CA GLU A 36 -10.20 -6.58 5.01
C GLU A 36 -8.66 -6.55 5.03
N ILE A 37 -8.05 -6.22 3.89
CA ILE A 37 -6.59 -6.01 3.79
C ILE A 37 -6.16 -4.79 4.63
N GLN A 38 -6.97 -3.73 4.68
CA GLN A 38 -6.74 -2.57 5.56
C GLN A 38 -6.69 -3.00 7.03
N ASP A 39 -7.71 -3.73 7.48
CA ASP A 39 -7.82 -4.19 8.86
C ASP A 39 -6.67 -5.15 9.19
N PHE A 40 -6.34 -6.09 8.29
CA PHE A 40 -5.23 -7.03 8.43
C PHE A 40 -3.88 -6.31 8.54
N GLY A 41 -3.64 -5.34 7.66
CA GLY A 41 -2.42 -4.52 7.63
C GLY A 41 -2.36 -3.46 8.74
N ARG A 42 -3.43 -3.32 9.54
CA ARG A 42 -3.60 -2.29 10.58
C ARG A 42 -3.36 -0.88 10.06
N TRP A 43 -3.78 -0.60 8.82
CA TRP A 43 -3.66 0.72 8.24
C TRP A 43 -4.81 1.61 8.73
N LEU A 44 -4.48 2.87 9.04
CA LEU A 44 -5.44 3.88 9.47
C LEU A 44 -6.56 4.10 8.44
N SER A 45 -6.25 3.93 7.16
CA SER A 45 -7.20 4.11 6.07
C SER A 45 -6.89 3.17 4.90
N PRO A 46 -7.84 2.96 3.96
CA PRO A 46 -7.61 2.10 2.83
C PRO A 46 -6.73 2.76 1.75
N ALA A 47 -6.23 3.98 1.98
CA ALA A 47 -5.36 4.69 1.04
C ALA A 47 -4.11 3.88 0.66
N MET A 48 -3.41 3.32 1.64
CA MET A 48 -2.20 2.52 1.41
C MET A 48 -2.49 1.22 0.64
N PRO A 49 -3.48 0.37 1.01
CA PRO A 49 -3.78 -0.81 0.22
C PRO A 49 -4.29 -0.46 -1.18
N TYR A 50 -5.04 0.63 -1.37
CA TYR A 50 -5.38 1.10 -2.72
C TYR A 50 -4.13 1.49 -3.52
N GLN A 51 -3.18 2.18 -2.91
CA GLN A 51 -1.94 2.58 -3.56
C GLN A 51 -1.10 1.36 -3.97
N TYR A 52 -0.95 0.37 -3.09
CA TYR A 52 -0.22 -0.86 -3.39
C TYR A 52 -0.93 -1.77 -4.40
N ALA A 53 -2.26 -1.72 -4.45
CA ALA A 53 -3.06 -2.41 -5.47
C ALA A 53 -3.15 -1.64 -6.81
N GLY A 54 -2.35 -0.58 -7.00
CA GLY A 54 -2.32 0.21 -8.24
C GLY A 54 -3.53 1.14 -8.46
N ARG A 55 -4.43 1.27 -7.48
CA ARG A 55 -5.66 2.07 -7.57
C ARG A 55 -5.43 3.49 -7.06
N GLN A 56 -4.54 4.23 -7.72
CA GLN A 56 -4.09 5.56 -7.28
C GLN A 56 -5.22 6.58 -7.10
N GLY A 57 -6.25 6.58 -7.97
CA GLY A 57 -7.39 7.49 -7.84
C GLY A 57 -8.20 7.28 -6.56
N MET A 58 -8.41 6.02 -6.18
CA MET A 58 -9.08 5.66 -4.93
C MET A 58 -8.21 6.01 -3.72
N ALA A 59 -6.90 5.75 -3.80
CA ALA A 59 -5.96 6.13 -2.74
C ALA A 59 -5.99 7.63 -2.46
N GLN A 60 -5.95 8.46 -3.52
CA GLN A 60 -6.04 9.91 -3.38
C GLN A 60 -7.39 10.37 -2.80
N GLN A 61 -8.50 9.73 -3.19
CA GLN A 61 -9.81 10.04 -2.63
C GLN A 61 -9.87 9.77 -1.13
N GLU A 62 -9.31 8.65 -0.67
CA GLU A 62 -9.21 8.33 0.76
C GLU A 62 -8.29 9.31 1.50
N MET A 63 -7.14 9.67 0.92
CA MET A 63 -6.22 10.65 1.53
C MET A 63 -6.85 12.03 1.69
N ARG A 64 -7.74 12.45 0.76
CA ARG A 64 -8.44 13.74 0.86
C ARG A 64 -9.30 13.86 2.11
N LYS A 65 -9.86 12.75 2.61
CA LYS A 65 -10.69 12.75 3.84
C LYS A 65 -9.91 13.18 5.08
N PHE A 66 -8.58 13.02 5.07
CA PHE A 66 -7.70 13.36 6.18
C PHE A 66 -7.00 14.72 6.00
N LYS A 67 -7.21 15.40 4.87
CA LYS A 67 -6.68 16.76 4.69
C LYS A 67 -7.59 17.74 5.43
N ILE A 68 -7.08 18.29 6.52
CA ILE A 68 -7.69 19.44 7.18
C ILE A 68 -7.33 20.68 6.37
N ILE A 69 -8.32 21.32 5.76
CA ILE A 69 -8.13 22.63 5.12
C ILE A 69 -8.04 23.64 6.26
N LYS A 70 -6.84 24.17 6.52
CA LYS A 70 -6.70 25.29 7.45
C LYS A 70 -7.31 26.54 6.79
N PRO A 71 -8.26 27.23 7.43
CA PRO A 71 -8.66 28.56 6.99
C PRO A 71 -7.46 29.50 7.10
N TRP A 72 -7.35 30.41 6.14
CA TRP A 72 -6.41 31.52 6.22
C TRP A 72 -6.98 32.53 7.22
N ASP A 73 -6.33 32.64 8.38
CA ASP A 73 -6.30 33.84 9.22
C ASP A 73 -4.88 34.42 9.16
#